data_AF-A0A345Y1P9-F1
#
_entry.id   AF-A0A345Y1P9-F1
#
_cell.length_a   1.000
_cell.length_b   1.000
_cell.length_c   1.000
_cell.angle_alpha   90.00
_cell.angle_beta   90.00
_cell.angle_gamma   90.00
#
_symmetry.space_group_name_H-M   'P 1'
#
loop_
_entity.id
_entity.type
_entity.pdbx_description
1 polymer ?
#
loop_
_entity_poly.entity_id
_entity_poly.type
_entity_poly.pdbx_seq_one_letter_code
_entity_poly.pdbx_strand_id
1 'polypeptide(L)' 'MDTVRAVLAWYTEQIITERRSTEPDPARLERLLAEHRACAADQQALREAGPQERARIAADYAARYRELTGP' A
#
# COMPACT_ATOMS: atom_id res chain seq x y z
N MET A 1 -1.16 -12.40 9.54
CA MET A 1 -0.76 -11.01 9.19
C MET A 1 -1.53 -10.61 7.95
N ASP A 2 -2.17 -9.45 7.96
CA ASP A 2 -3.03 -8.97 6.87
C ASP A 2 -2.15 -8.29 5.80
N THR A 3 -2.02 -8.86 4.60
CA THR A 3 -1.07 -8.39 3.58
C THR A 3 -1.29 -6.94 3.19
N VAL A 4 -2.55 -6.47 3.16
CA VAL A 4 -2.90 -5.08 2.84
C VAL A 4 -2.35 -4.12 3.90
N ARG A 5 -2.35 -4.52 5.18
CA ARG A 5 -1.74 -3.74 6.26
C ARG A 5 -0.23 -3.58 6.07
N ALA A 6 0.47 -4.61 5.58
CA ALA A 6 1.90 -4.54 5.31
C ALA A 6 2.22 -3.56 4.16
N VAL A 7 1.41 -3.57 3.09
CA VAL A 7 1.55 -2.62 1.98
C VAL A 7 1.27 -1.17 2.43
N LEU A 8 0.26 -0.96 3.27
CA LEU A 8 -0.04 0.35 3.85
C LEU A 8 1.10 0.88 4.72
N ALA A 9 1.70 0.02 5.54
CA ALA A 9 2.87 0.37 6.33
C ALA A 9 4.05 0.78 5.44
N TRP A 10 4.33 0.02 4.39
CA TRP A 10 5.39 0.35 3.44
C TRP A 10 5.17 1.69 2.75
N TYR A 11 3.95 1.97 2.25
CA TYR A 11 3.66 3.28 1.65
C TYR A 11 3.83 4.43 2.66
N THR A 12 3.44 4.22 3.92
CA THR A 12 3.63 5.22 4.98
C THR A 12 5.12 5.50 5.21
N GLU A 13 5.95 4.47 5.26
CA GLU A 13 7.40 4.61 5.40
C GLU A 13 8.04 5.32 4.20
N GLN A 14 7.63 4.99 2.98
CA GLN A 14 8.11 5.65 1.76
C GLN A 14 7.70 7.13 1.71
N ILE A 15 6.47 7.46 2.10
CA ILE A 15 5.98 8.85 2.20
C ILE A 15 6.83 9.64 3.21
N ILE A 16 7.11 9.06 4.38
CA ILE A 16 7.92 9.71 5.42
C ILE A 16 9.35 9.90 4.92
N THR A 17 9.92 8.89 4.28
CA THR A 17 11.28 8.94 3.71
C THR A 17 11.38 10.02 2.64
N GLU A 18 10.44 10.05 1.68
CA GLU A 18 10.41 11.07 0.61
C GLU A 18 10.29 12.48 1.18
N ARG A 19 9.41 12.69 2.17
CA ARG A 19 9.25 14.00 2.84
C ARG A 19 10.48 14.45 3.63
N ARG A 20 11.31 13.51 4.07
CA ARG A 20 12.55 13.77 4.81
C ARG A 20 13.77 13.85 3.90
N SER A 21 13.61 13.61 2.60
CA SER A 21 14.68 13.74 1.61
C SER A 21 15.17 15.19 1.56
N THR A 22 16.46 15.36 1.29
CA THR A 22 17.06 16.69 1.06
C THR A 22 16.45 17.37 -0.16
N GLU A 23 16.02 16.58 -1.15
CA GLU A 23 15.31 17.01 -2.34
C GLU A 23 14.07 16.11 -2.51
N PRO A 24 12.93 16.47 -1.91
CA PRO A 24 11.70 15.71 -2.07
C PRO A 24 11.14 15.86 -3.48
N ASP A 25 10.78 14.75 -4.13
CA ASP A 25 10.06 14.76 -5.40
C ASP A 25 8.54 14.86 -5.14
N PRO A 26 7.90 16.00 -5.46
CA PRO A 26 6.47 16.18 -5.22
C PRO A 26 5.61 15.23 -6.08
N ALA A 27 6.02 14.89 -7.30
CA ALA A 27 5.27 13.98 -8.16
C ALA A 27 5.34 12.54 -7.62
N ARG A 28 6.49 12.13 -7.08
CA ARG A 28 6.63 10.85 -6.37
C ARG A 28 5.81 10.82 -5.10
N LEU A 29 5.83 11.90 -4.31
CA LEU A 29 5.04 12.01 -3.09
C LEU A 29 3.53 11.94 -3.36
N GLU A 30 3.04 12.63 -4.39
CA GLU A 30 1.63 12.56 -4.81
C GLU A 30 1.23 11.16 -5.24
N ARG A 31 2.09 10.47 -6.00
CA ARG A 31 1.86 9.07 -6.38
C ARG A 31 1.78 8.15 -5.16
N LEU A 32 2.73 8.27 -4.24
CA LEU A 32 2.72 7.49 -2.99
C LEU A 32 1.45 7.74 -2.16
N LEU A 33 1.00 8.99 -2.08
CA LEU A 33 -0.23 9.35 -1.37
C LEU A 33 -1.50 8.82 -2.06
N ALA A 34 -1.56 8.88 -3.38
CA ALA A 34 -2.69 8.35 -4.16
C ALA A 34 -2.82 6.83 -3.98
N GLU A 35 -1.70 6.12 -4.09
CA GLU A 35 -1.66 4.66 -3.92
C GLU A 35 -1.96 4.25 -2.48
N HIS A 36 -1.44 4.98 -1.48
CA HIS A 36 -1.78 4.75 -0.08
C HIS A 36 -3.29 4.89 0.18
N ARG A 37 -3.95 5.88 -0.44
CA ARG A 37 -5.41 6.06 -0.31
C ARG A 37 -6.19 4.92 -0.96
N ALA A 38 -5.77 4.45 -2.13
CA ALA A 38 -6.37 3.28 -2.78
C ALA A 38 -6.27 2.04 -1.87
N CYS A 39 -5.09 1.80 -1.29
CA CYS A 39 -4.90 0.68 -0.35
C CYS A 39 -5.75 0.79 0.92
N ALA A 40 -5.97 2.00 1.42
CA ALA A 40 -6.82 2.22 2.59
C ALA A 40 -8.30 1.93 2.28
N ALA A 41 -8.76 2.30 1.08
CA ALA A 41 -10.11 1.99 0.61
C ALA A 41 -10.32 0.48 0.46
N ASP A 42 -9.35 -0.24 -0.13
CA ASP A 42 -9.39 -1.70 -0.26
C ASP A 42 -9.41 -2.38 1.12
N GLN A 43 -8.62 -1.89 2.08
CA GLN A 43 -8.65 -2.39 3.46
C GLN A 43 -10.01 -2.18 4.13
N GLN A 44 -10.68 -1.07 3.84
CA GLN A 44 -12.01 -0.81 4.37
C GLN A 44 -13.06 -1.74 3.73
N ALA A 45 -13.03 -1.89 2.40
CA ALA A 45 -13.89 -2.83 1.68
C ALA A 45 -13.70 -4.28 2.19
N LEU A 46 -12.45 -4.66 2.49
CA LEU A 46 -12.12 -5.96 3.07
C LEU A 46 -12.78 -6.24 4.42
N ARG A 47 -13.05 -5.21 5.23
CA ARG A 47 -13.72 -5.41 6.53
C ARG A 47 -15.15 -5.92 6.35
N GLU A 48 -15.81 -5.50 5.28
CA GLU A 48 -17.18 -5.89 4.93
C GLU A 48 -17.20 -7.12 4.01
N ALA A 49 -16.08 -7.41 3.34
CA ALA A 49 -15.96 -8.53 2.42
C ALA A 49 -15.95 -9.91 3.12
N GLY A 50 -16.59 -10.88 2.46
CA GLY A 50 -16.57 -12.28 2.87
C GLY A 50 -15.18 -12.95 2.67
N PRO A 51 -14.96 -14.14 3.27
CA PRO A 51 -13.63 -14.77 3.33
C PRO A 51 -13.01 -15.10 1.96
N GLN A 52 -13.80 -15.40 0.93
CA GLN A 52 -13.28 -15.67 -0.42
C GLN A 52 -12.72 -14.42 -1.10
N GLU A 53 -13.42 -13.29 -0.95
CA GLU A 53 -12.99 -12.01 -1.50
C GLU A 53 -11.73 -11.49 -0.79
N ARG A 54 -11.66 -11.71 0.53
CA ARG A 54 -10.45 -11.42 1.31
C ARG A 54 -9.22 -12.19 0.82
N ALA A 55 -9.38 -13.46 0.47
CA ALA A 55 -8.29 -14.29 -0.02
C ALA A 55 -7.78 -13.81 -1.39
N ARG A 56 -8.68 -13.38 -2.29
CA ARG A 56 -8.32 -12.83 -3.60
C ARG A 56 -7.52 -11.53 -3.46
N ILE A 57 -8.07 -10.57 -2.74
CA ILE A 57 -7.41 -9.28 -2.50
C ILE A 57 -6.07 -9.47 -1.77
N ALA A 58 -5.97 -10.40 -0.82
CA ALA A 58 -4.70 -10.69 -0.15
C ALA A 58 -3.64 -11.25 -1.10
N ALA A 59 -4.03 -12.05 -2.11
CA ALA A 59 -3.12 -12.55 -3.13
C ALA A 59 -2.65 -11.43 -4.09
N ASP A 60 -3.56 -10.56 -4.50
CA ASP A 60 -3.25 -9.40 -5.35
C ASP A 60 -2.28 -8.45 -4.64
N TYR A 61 -2.55 -8.15 -3.36
CA TYR A 61 -1.65 -7.32 -2.54
C TYR A 61 -0.31 -8.00 -2.25
N ALA A 62 -0.26 -9.34 -2.18
CA ALA A 62 1.00 -10.05 -2.02
C ALA A 62 1.86 -9.95 -3.29
N ALA A 63 1.25 -10.04 -4.48
CA ALA A 63 1.94 -9.81 -5.74
C ALA A 63 2.44 -8.36 -5.84
N ARG A 64 1.55 -7.40 -5.57
CA ARG A 64 1.89 -5.97 -5.58
C ARG A 64 3.00 -5.62 -4.59
N TYR A 65 2.98 -6.20 -3.39
CA TYR A 65 4.05 -5.99 -2.42
C TYR A 65 5.40 -6.47 -2.94
N ARG A 66 5.46 -7.65 -3.57
CA ARG A 66 6.70 -8.15 -4.19
C ARG A 66 7.21 -7.27 -5.32
N GLU A 67 6.31 -6.63 -6.07
CA GLU A 67 6.72 -5.66 -7.11
C GLU A 67 7.28 -4.37 -6.49
N LEU A 68 6.69 -3.90 -5.39
CA LEU A 68 7.13 -2.69 -4.68
C LEU A 68 8.40 -2.91 -3.86
N THR A 69 8.60 -4.12 -3.32
CA THR A 69 9.72 -4.50 -2.46
C THR A 69 10.65 -5.53 -3.10
N GLY A 70 10.64 -5.66 -4.43
CA GLY A 70 11.49 -6.60 -5.14
C GLY A 70 12.98 -6.49 -4.71
N PRO A 71 13.75 -7.59 -4.83
CA PRO A 71 15.09 -7.73 -4.24
C PRO A 71 16.07 -6.62 -4.62
#